data_AF-A0A410ME57-F1
#
_entry.id   AF-A0A410ME57-F1
#
_cell.length_a   1.000
_cell.length_b   1.000
_cell.length_c   1.000
_cell.angle_alpha   90.00
_cell.angle_beta   90.00
_cell.angle_gamma   90.00
#
_symmetry.space_group_name_H-M   'P 1'
#
loop_
_entity.id
_entity.type
_entity.pdbx_description
1 polymer ?
#
loop_
_entity_poly.entity_id
_entity_poly.type
_entity_poly.pdbx_seq_one_letter_code
_entity_poly.pdbx_strand_id
1 'polypeptide(L)'
;MGYEYTITKEKNTFLWKVGYKEDLTIIEANRNNEEQLQNFMRAVSDSKVILSKLIISLSYILIVAGISFFIYKKNRDSLKGGGTIVGVSASIIALYIAVEASFDLYSVLQDVKNHYLSLIN
;
A
#
# COMPACT_ATOMS: atom_id res chain seq x y z
N MET A 1 -3.20 3.68 -6.57
CA MET A 1 -4.34 3.84 -5.66
C MET A 1 -5.56 4.37 -6.40
N GLY A 2 -5.46 5.50 -7.13
CA GLY A 2 -6.56 6.02 -7.94
C GLY A 2 -7.68 6.69 -7.11
N TYR A 3 -7.87 6.26 -5.86
CA TYR A 3 -8.78 6.90 -4.90
C TYR A 3 -8.16 8.12 -4.24
N GLU A 4 -8.95 9.18 -4.14
CA GLU A 4 -8.58 10.43 -3.49
C GLU A 4 -9.76 11.06 -2.76
N TYR A 5 -9.45 11.88 -1.76
CA TYR A 5 -10.43 12.70 -1.09
C TYR A 5 -9.85 14.10 -0.82
N THR A 6 -10.71 15.12 -0.82
CA THR A 6 -10.39 16.48 -0.37
C THR A 6 -11.56 16.99 0.45
N ILE A 7 -11.27 17.58 1.60
CA ILE A 7 -12.28 18.18 2.47
C ILE A 7 -12.17 19.69 2.33
N THR A 8 -13.26 20.34 1.95
CA THR A 8 -13.34 21.81 1.88
C THR A 8 -14.43 22.28 2.84
N LYS A 9 -14.12 23.26 3.68
CA LYS A 9 -15.11 23.87 4.58
C LYS A 9 -15.69 25.11 3.91
N GLU A 10 -16.98 25.10 3.65
CA GLU A 10 -17.67 26.23 3.02
C GLU A 10 -18.73 26.78 3.99
N LYS A 11 -18.49 27.98 4.53
CA LYS A 11 -19.31 28.61 5.58
C LYS A 11 -19.54 27.69 6.79
N ASN A 12 -20.66 26.97 6.83
CA ASN A 12 -21.10 26.09 7.92
C ASN A 12 -21.19 24.61 7.52
N THR A 13 -20.82 24.24 6.29
CA THR A 13 -20.92 22.86 5.79
C THR A 13 -19.55 22.33 5.35
N PHE A 14 -19.35 21.03 5.47
CA PHE A 14 -18.16 20.35 4.98
C PHE A 14 -18.49 19.67 3.65
N LEU A 15 -17.81 20.10 2.59
CA LEU A 15 -17.88 19.47 1.29
C LEU A 15 -16.74 18.46 1.16
N TRP A 16 -17.11 17.23 0.82
CA TRP A 16 -16.20 16.13 0.58
C TRP A 16 -16.14 15.88 -0.91
N LYS A 17 -14.98 16.16 -1.51
CA LYS A 17 -14.69 15.75 -2.87
C LYS A 17 -14.04 14.38 -2.80
N VAL A 18 -14.77 13.34 -3.20
CA VAL A 18 -14.28 11.95 -3.26
C VAL A 18 -14.10 11.55 -4.71
N GLY A 19 -13.02 10.86 -5.05
CA GLY A 19 -12.76 10.53 -6.45
C GLY A 19 -12.02 9.22 -6.68
N TYR A 20 -12.15 8.71 -7.91
CA TYR A 20 -11.46 7.54 -8.44
C TYR A 20 -10.98 7.77 -9.88
N LYS A 21 -9.66 7.73 -10.11
CA LYS A 21 -9.03 7.75 -11.45
C LYS A 21 -9.61 8.80 -12.40
N GLU A 22 -9.85 10.02 -11.91
CA GLU A 22 -10.42 11.21 -12.60
C GLU A 22 -11.92 11.45 -12.40
N ASP A 23 -12.69 10.47 -11.95
CA ASP A 23 -14.10 10.70 -11.59
C ASP A 23 -14.19 11.31 -10.19
N LEU A 24 -14.87 12.45 -10.05
CA LEU A 24 -14.89 13.27 -8.85
C LEU A 24 -16.33 13.62 -8.47
N THR A 25 -16.76 13.10 -7.33
CA THR A 25 -18.08 13.37 -6.75
C THR A 25 -17.93 14.32 -5.58
N ILE A 26 -18.74 15.37 -5.56
CA ILE A 26 -18.82 16.30 -4.42
C ILE A 26 -20.04 15.90 -3.59
N ILE A 27 -19.80 15.56 -2.33
CA ILE A 27 -20.80 15.13 -1.36
C ILE A 27 -20.82 16.12 -0.20
N GLU A 28 -21.99 16.62 0.15
CA GLU A 28 -22.17 17.40 1.38
C GLU A 28 -22.25 16.47 2.59
N ALA A 29 -21.42 16.73 3.60
CA ALA A 29 -21.44 15.97 4.84
C ALA A 29 -22.68 16.32 5.67
N ASN A 30 -23.42 15.30 6.07
CA ASN A 30 -24.57 15.38 6.96
C ASN A 30 -24.55 14.19 7.94
N ARG A 31 -25.46 14.19 8.92
CA ARG A 31 -25.51 13.13 9.95
C ARG A 31 -25.71 11.72 9.41
N ASN A 32 -26.24 11.55 8.21
CA ASN A 32 -26.54 10.24 7.63
C ASN A 32 -25.34 9.63 6.89
N ASN A 33 -24.42 10.46 6.38
CA ASN A 33 -23.28 10.01 5.57
C ASN A 33 -21.90 10.31 6.20
N GLU A 34 -21.86 11.02 7.32
CA GLU A 34 -20.61 11.40 8.01
C GLU A 34 -19.75 10.18 8.36
N GLU A 35 -20.35 9.11 8.87
CA GLU A 35 -19.62 7.89 9.22
C GLU A 35 -19.02 7.21 7.98
N GLN A 36 -19.78 7.14 6.88
CA GLN A 36 -19.31 6.55 5.62
C GLN A 36 -18.14 7.35 5.02
N LEU A 37 -18.22 8.69 5.07
CA LEU A 37 -17.15 9.58 4.61
C LEU A 37 -15.88 9.41 5.47
N GLN A 38 -16.02 9.30 6.79
CA GLN A 38 -14.89 9.04 7.68
C GLN A 38 -14.27 7.66 7.43
N ASN A 39 -15.07 6.63 7.18
CA ASN A 39 -14.57 5.29 6.87
C ASN A 39 -13.83 5.27 5.53
N PHE A 40 -14.35 5.96 4.51
CA PHE A 40 -13.64 6.13 3.23
C PHE A 40 -12.31 6.88 3.41
N MET A 41 -12.30 7.94 4.23
CA MET A 41 -11.07 8.68 4.56
C MET A 41 -10.01 7.77 5.19
N ARG A 42 -10.41 6.99 6.20
CA ARG A 42 -9.51 6.04 6.89
C ARG A 42 -8.99 5.01 5.90
N ALA A 43 -9.86 4.38 5.13
CA ALA A 43 -9.48 3.37 4.14
C ALA A 43 -8.47 3.92 3.11
N VAL A 44 -8.71 5.13 2.57
CA VAL A 44 -7.78 5.78 1.63
C VAL A 44 -6.45 6.10 2.31
N SER A 45 -6.46 6.60 3.55
CA SER A 45 -5.24 6.88 4.32
C SER A 45 -4.44 5.61 4.59
N ASP A 46 -5.08 4.56 5.11
CA ASP A 46 -4.44 3.29 5.45
C ASP A 46 -3.85 2.62 4.21
N SER A 47 -4.57 2.66 3.08
CA SER A 47 -4.06 2.16 1.81
C SER A 47 -2.76 2.87 1.39
N LYS A 48 -2.68 4.20 1.52
CA LYS A 48 -1.46 4.97 1.21
C LYS A 48 -0.29 4.62 2.14
N VAL A 49 -0.57 4.40 3.43
CA VAL A 49 0.44 3.97 4.41
C VAL A 49 0.97 2.58 4.06
N ILE A 50 0.08 1.63 3.77
CA ILE A 50 0.45 0.26 3.40
C ILE A 50 1.26 0.24 2.10
N LEU A 51 0.85 1.02 1.09
CA LEU A 51 1.62 1.17 -0.15
C LEU A 51 3.02 1.73 0.10
N SER A 52 3.14 2.74 0.95
CA SER A 52 4.44 3.31 1.30
C SER A 52 5.32 2.27 1.99
N LYS A 53 4.75 1.50 2.93
CA LYS A 53 5.43 0.39 3.60
C LYS A 53 5.89 -0.68 2.61
N LEU A 54 5.07 -1.02 1.61
CA LEU A 54 5.41 -1.94 0.53
C LEU A 54 6.56 -1.42 -0.34
N ILE A 55 6.52 -0.15 -0.75
CA ILE A 55 7.60 0.46 -1.55
C ILE A 55 8.93 0.42 -0.78
N ILE A 56 8.92 0.78 0.50
CA ILE A 56 10.11 0.73 1.37
C ILE A 56 10.61 -0.70 1.51
N SER A 57 9.71 -1.65 1.78
CA SER A 57 10.05 -3.08 1.90
C SER A 57 10.66 -3.63 0.62
N LEU A 58 10.06 -3.37 -0.54
CA LEU A 58 10.55 -3.82 -1.84
C LEU A 58 11.91 -3.20 -2.18
N SER A 59 12.10 -1.91 -1.87
CA SER A 59 13.38 -1.23 -2.04
C SER A 59 14.48 -1.87 -1.19
N TYR A 60 14.15 -2.23 0.06
CA TYR A 60 15.09 -2.93 0.95
C TYR A 60 15.47 -4.31 0.41
N ILE A 61 14.49 -5.08 -0.10
CA ILE A 61 14.74 -6.39 -0.74
C ILE A 61 15.69 -6.25 -1.93
N LEU A 62 15.48 -5.25 -2.80
CA LEU A 62 16.35 -5.02 -3.96
C LEU A 62 17.78 -4.67 -3.56
N ILE A 63 17.97 -3.87 -2.50
CA ILE A 63 19.30 -3.53 -1.98
C ILE A 63 20.00 -4.78 -1.43
N VAL A 64 19.31 -5.56 -0.59
CA VAL A 64 19.85 -6.79 -0.01
C VAL A 64 20.21 -7.78 -1.11
N ALA A 65 19.30 -8.02 -2.07
CA ALA A 65 19.55 -8.89 -3.21
C ALA A 65 20.74 -8.41 -4.06
N GLY A 66 20.86 -7.11 -4.30
CA GLY A 66 21.98 -6.51 -5.03
C GLY A 66 23.33 -6.70 -4.33
N ILE A 67 23.38 -6.45 -3.01
CA ILE A 67 24.59 -6.67 -2.19
C ILE A 67 24.95 -8.16 -2.16
N SER A 68 23.98 -9.03 -1.89
CA SER A 68 24.20 -10.48 -1.89
C SER A 68 24.68 -10.99 -3.24
N PHE A 69 24.10 -10.52 -4.35
CA PHE A 69 24.54 -10.88 -5.69
C PHE A 69 25.95 -10.38 -6.00
N PHE A 70 26.28 -9.15 -5.60
CA PHE A 70 27.62 -8.58 -5.77
C PHE A 70 28.67 -9.39 -5.01
N ILE A 71 28.40 -9.74 -3.75
CA ILE A 71 29.27 -10.59 -2.93
C ILE A 71 29.41 -11.98 -3.56
N TYR A 72 28.29 -12.57 -4.02
CA TYR A 72 28.30 -13.87 -4.69
C TYR A 72 29.14 -13.90 -5.96
N LYS A 73 29.01 -12.86 -6.79
CA LYS A 73 29.78 -12.73 -8.04
C LYS A 73 31.27 -12.49 -7.77
N LYS A 74 31.62 -11.69 -6.76
CA LYS A 74 33.00 -11.32 -6.43
C LYS A 74 33.75 -12.43 -5.67
N ASN A 75 33.08 -13.15 -4.78
CA ASN A 75 33.68 -14.16 -3.91
C ASN A 75 33.19 -15.59 -4.26
N ARG A 76 32.98 -15.87 -5.55
CA ARG A 76 32.39 -17.12 -6.05
C ARG A 76 33.15 -18.38 -5.57
N ASP A 77 34.45 -18.26 -5.29
CA ASP A 77 35.26 -19.35 -4.76
C ASP A 77 35.21 -19.50 -3.22
N SER A 78 34.98 -18.42 -2.46
CA SER A 78 34.82 -18.49 -0.99
C SER A 78 33.41 -18.94 -0.56
N LEU A 79 32.42 -18.86 -1.46
CA LEU A 79 31.02 -19.22 -1.20
C LEU A 79 30.67 -20.69 -1.44
N LYS A 80 31.69 -21.53 -1.70
CA LYS A 80 31.57 -22.99 -1.81
C LYS A 80 31.17 -23.67 -0.49
N GLY A 81 31.12 -22.95 0.65
CA GLY A 81 30.62 -23.46 1.92
C GLY A 81 29.70 -22.46 2.63
N GLY A 82 28.47 -22.88 2.96
CA GLY A 82 27.54 -22.20 3.88
C GLY A 82 26.87 -20.91 3.38
N GLY A 83 27.62 -19.96 2.83
CA GLY A 83 27.08 -18.63 2.51
C GLY A 83 26.07 -18.60 1.35
N THR A 84 26.14 -19.57 0.42
CA THR A 84 25.14 -19.73 -0.64
C THR A 84 23.78 -20.17 -0.05
N ILE A 85 23.79 -21.01 0.99
CA ILE A 85 22.57 -21.46 1.67
C ILE A 85 21.93 -20.29 2.42
N VAL A 86 22.72 -19.48 3.13
CA VAL A 86 22.22 -18.31 3.86
C VAL A 86 21.58 -17.29 2.91
N GLY A 87 22.20 -17.02 1.76
CA GLY A 87 21.65 -16.09 0.76
C GLY A 87 20.33 -16.57 0.15
N VAL A 88 20.22 -17.86 -0.17
CA VAL A 88 18.97 -18.47 -0.67
C VAL A 88 17.87 -18.42 0.39
N SER A 89 18.17 -18.80 1.63
CA SER A 89 17.21 -18.76 2.74
C SER A 89 16.70 -17.35 3.02
N ALA A 90 17.59 -16.35 3.06
CA ALA A 90 17.21 -14.94 3.25
C ALA A 90 16.32 -14.43 2.10
N SER A 91 16.60 -14.86 0.87
CA SER A 91 15.80 -14.50 -0.31
C SER A 91 14.38 -15.10 -0.26
N ILE A 92 14.25 -16.35 0.20
CA ILE A 92 12.95 -17.01 0.35
C ILE A 92 12.10 -16.32 1.43
N ILE A 93 12.71 -15.95 2.56
CA ILE A 93 12.02 -15.23 3.64
C ILE A 93 11.55 -13.85 3.14
N ALA A 94 12.40 -13.14 2.40
CA ALA A 94 12.03 -11.86 1.80
C ALA A 94 10.86 -12.00 0.81
N LEU A 95 10.85 -13.07 0.01
CA LEU A 95 9.75 -13.36 -0.93
C LEU A 95 8.44 -13.62 -0.18
N TYR A 96 8.49 -14.39 0.92
CA TYR A 96 7.31 -14.67 1.75
C TYR A 96 6.69 -13.38 2.31
N ILE A 97 7.50 -12.50 2.88
CA ILE A 97 7.05 -11.21 3.43
C ILE A 97 6.44 -10.33 2.32
N ALA A 98 7.02 -10.33 1.12
CA ALA A 98 6.50 -9.58 -0.01
C ALA A 98 5.14 -10.10 -0.49
N VAL A 99 4.95 -11.43 -0.52
CA VAL A 99 3.69 -12.06 -0.88
C VAL A 99 2.61 -11.73 0.14
N GLU A 100 2.90 -11.88 1.44
CA GLU A 100 1.98 -11.53 2.53
C GLU A 100 1.52 -10.07 2.43
N ALA A 101 2.46 -9.14 2.33
CA ALA A 101 2.14 -7.72 2.21
C ALA A 101 1.35 -7.38 0.92
N SER A 102 1.50 -8.16 -0.15
CA SER A 102 0.71 -8.00 -1.39
C SER A 102 -0.75 -8.41 -1.19
N PHE A 103 -1.00 -9.49 -0.43
CA PHE A 103 -2.35 -9.90 -0.07
C PHE A 103 -3.03 -8.89 0.85
N ASP A 104 -2.31 -8.35 1.85
CA ASP A 104 -2.81 -7.28 2.71
C ASP A 104 -3.17 -6.01 1.93
N LEU A 105 -2.33 -5.62 0.96
CA LEU A 105 -2.64 -4.48 0.11
C LEU A 105 -3.88 -4.73 -0.75
N TYR A 106 -4.04 -5.95 -1.27
CA TYR A 106 -5.20 -6.34 -2.06
C TYR A 106 -6.49 -6.28 -1.23
N SER A 107 -6.50 -6.80 -0.01
CA SER A 107 -7.68 -6.76 0.87
C SER A 107 -8.08 -5.31 1.21
N VAL A 108 -7.10 -4.46 1.55
CA VAL A 108 -7.34 -3.04 1.85
C VAL A 108 -7.85 -2.29 0.63
N LEU A 109 -7.34 -2.57 -0.57
CA LEU A 109 -7.87 -1.99 -1.81
C LEU A 109 -9.32 -2.40 -2.07
N GLN A 110 -9.69 -3.63 -1.72
CA GLN A 110 -11.04 -4.11 -1.83
C GLN A 110 -11.98 -3.41 -0.84
N ASP A 111 -11.54 -3.17 0.39
CA ASP A 111 -12.28 -2.39 1.38
C ASP A 111 -12.46 -0.93 0.95
N VAL A 112 -11.41 -0.28 0.42
CA VAL A 112 -11.50 1.08 -0.15
C VAL A 112 -12.55 1.12 -1.27
N LYS A 113 -12.57 0.12 -2.15
CA LYS A 113 -13.55 0.01 -3.23
C LYS A 113 -14.97 -0.14 -2.68
N ASN A 114 -15.18 -0.96 -1.66
CA ASN A 114 -16.50 -1.18 -1.06
C ASN A 114 -17.03 0.12 -0.43
N HIS A 115 -16.19 0.86 0.30
CA HIS A 115 -16.56 2.15 0.87
C HIS A 115 -16.86 3.20 -0.20
N TYR A 116 -16.09 3.23 -1.30
CA TYR A 116 -16.38 4.11 -2.41
C TYR A 116 -17.73 3.80 -3.07
N LEU A 117 -18.03 2.53 -3.35
CA LEU A 117 -19.31 2.11 -3.93
C LEU A 117 -20.49 2.48 -3.03
N SER A 118 -20.35 2.36 -1.72
CA SER A 118 -21.39 2.76 -0.75
C SER A 118 -21.62 4.27 -0.67
N LEU A 119 -20.68 5.10 -1.14
CA LEU A 119 -20.82 6.56 -1.15
C LEU A 119 -21.47 7.09 -2.42
N ILE A 120 -21.29 6.38 -3.53
CA ILE A 120 -21.79 6.81 -4.85
C ILE A 120 -23.13 6.17 -5.25
N ASN A 121 -23.60 5.17 -4.49
CA ASN A 121 -24.77 4.35 -4.78
C ASN A 121 -25.78 4.44 -3.63
#